data_AF-A0A8T4KJY0-F1
#
_entry.id   AF-A0A8T4KJY0-F1
#
_cell.length_a   1.000
_cell.length_b   1.000
_cell.length_c   1.000
_cell.angle_alpha   90.00
_cell.angle_beta   90.00
_cell.angle_gamma   90.00
#
_symmetry.space_group_name_H-M   'P 1'
#
loop_
_entity.id
_entity.type
_entity.pdbx_description
1 polymer ?
#
loop_
_entity_poly.entity_id
_entity_poly.type
_entity_poly.pdbx_seq_one_letter_code
_entity_poly.pdbx_strand_id
1 'polypeptide(L)'
;MKPKAFLCRSPIGLFAFSGTGELLHYSLFSRKPQTAVAEFETASLELQDFDVSESPNNFRFLRKNFREYAENLGFAKSQELTEFLSNFTEIISKKRMKSLINRDRLIIQASNSLEDIVKIQNLVNERLREWYLLHYPELKQKEMPEWIMKYGNRANSPNFKESVGIDLTESDEKILLDSARLVLSITEQRKKLE
;
A
#
# COMPACT_ATOMS: atom_id res chain seq x y z
N MET A 1 -45.50 14.81 14.34
CA MET A 1 -44.29 14.02 14.01
C MET A 1 -43.93 14.35 12.57
N LYS A 2 -42.70 14.78 12.26
CA LYS A 2 -42.33 15.09 10.87
C LYS A 2 -42.33 13.81 10.02
N PRO A 3 -42.84 13.82 8.79
CA PRO A 3 -42.76 12.67 7.89
C PRO A 3 -41.29 12.31 7.60
N LYS A 4 -41.01 11.01 7.40
CA LYS A 4 -39.65 10.56 7.07
C LYS A 4 -39.33 10.75 5.59
N ALA A 5 -38.15 11.29 5.33
CA ALA A 5 -37.54 11.33 4.00
C ALA A 5 -36.30 10.42 3.97
N PHE A 6 -36.17 9.64 2.90
CA PHE A 6 -35.06 8.73 2.67
C PHE A 6 -34.09 9.39 1.68
N LEU A 7 -32.97 9.88 2.19
CA LEU A 7 -31.92 10.48 1.37
C LEU A 7 -31.11 9.39 0.68
N CYS A 8 -30.90 9.57 -0.61
CA CYS A 8 -30.15 8.72 -1.49
C CYS A 8 -29.12 9.58 -2.24
N ARG A 9 -27.85 9.17 -2.14
CA ARG A 9 -26.74 9.80 -2.83
C ARG A 9 -26.36 8.98 -4.05
N SER A 10 -26.28 9.63 -5.21
CA SER A 10 -25.96 8.99 -6.48
C SER A 10 -24.94 9.81 -7.27
N PRO A 11 -24.29 9.25 -8.30
CA PRO A 11 -23.34 9.99 -9.14
C PRO A 11 -23.89 11.25 -9.81
N ILE A 12 -25.22 11.33 -10.00
CA ILE A 12 -25.87 12.45 -10.70
C ILE A 12 -26.51 13.46 -9.74
N GLY A 13 -26.54 13.18 -8.44
CA GLY A 13 -27.20 14.06 -7.47
C GLY A 13 -27.65 13.40 -6.17
N LEU A 14 -28.23 14.22 -5.31
CA LEU A 14 -28.94 13.85 -4.09
C LEU A 14 -30.44 13.76 -4.37
N PHE A 15 -31.08 12.70 -3.86
CA PHE A 15 -32.49 12.42 -4.05
C PHE A 15 -33.12 12.07 -2.71
N ALA A 16 -34.25 12.71 -2.37
CA ALA A 16 -35.03 12.41 -1.18
C ALA A 16 -36.34 11.75 -1.58
N PHE A 17 -36.60 10.56 -1.03
CA PHE A 17 -37.82 9.80 -1.31
C PHE A 17 -38.71 9.67 -0.09
N SER A 18 -40.01 9.52 -0.29
CA SER A 18 -40.94 9.12 0.77
C SER A 18 -40.82 7.62 1.08
N GLY A 19 -41.48 7.15 2.15
CA GLY A 19 -41.54 5.72 2.47
C GLY A 19 -42.24 4.85 1.42
N THR A 20 -43.08 5.45 0.57
CA THR A 20 -43.75 4.79 -0.56
C THR A 20 -42.90 4.77 -1.83
N GLY A 21 -41.78 5.51 -1.85
CA GLY A 21 -40.87 5.61 -2.99
C GLY A 21 -41.15 6.79 -3.92
N GLU A 22 -41.99 7.73 -3.53
CA GLU A 22 -42.22 8.97 -4.29
C GLU A 22 -41.05 9.94 -4.11
N LEU A 23 -40.64 10.61 -5.20
CA LEU A 23 -39.57 11.60 -5.15
C LEU A 23 -40.10 12.90 -4.52
N LEU A 24 -39.55 13.27 -3.36
CA LEU A 24 -39.92 14.47 -2.61
C LEU A 24 -39.07 15.67 -3.03
N HIS A 25 -37.76 15.48 -3.16
CA HIS A 25 -36.82 16.53 -3.49
C HIS A 25 -35.58 15.96 -4.17
N TYR A 26 -34.90 16.76 -5.00
CA TYR A 26 -33.64 16.38 -5.60
C TYR A 26 -32.72 17.59 -5.80
N SER A 27 -31.43 17.33 -5.84
CA SER A 27 -30.40 18.29 -6.22
C SER A 27 -29.43 17.58 -7.16
N LEU A 28 -29.39 18.03 -8.42
CA LEU A 28 -28.50 17.44 -9.42
C LEU A 28 -27.09 18.00 -9.27
N PHE A 29 -26.12 17.12 -9.48
CA PHE A 29 -24.71 17.48 -9.54
C PHE A 29 -24.33 18.04 -10.91
N SER A 30 -23.12 18.58 -10.99
CA SER A 30 -22.52 19.01 -12.25
C SER A 30 -22.44 17.86 -13.25
N ARG A 31 -22.71 18.14 -14.54
CA ARG A 31 -22.49 17.17 -15.62
C ARG A 31 -21.01 16.93 -15.91
N LYS A 32 -20.09 17.69 -15.30
CA LYS A 32 -18.65 17.45 -15.39
C LYS A 32 -18.25 16.42 -14.33
N PRO A 33 -17.74 15.23 -14.71
CA PRO A 33 -17.46 14.14 -13.77
C PRO A 33 -16.57 14.54 -12.59
N GLN A 34 -15.56 15.39 -12.81
CA GLN A 34 -14.63 15.85 -11.77
C GLN A 34 -15.35 16.67 -10.68
N THR A 35 -16.20 17.61 -11.09
CA THR A 35 -16.99 18.45 -10.18
C THR A 35 -18.04 17.61 -9.47
N ALA A 36 -18.71 16.69 -10.18
CA ALA A 36 -19.68 15.77 -9.61
C ALA A 36 -19.08 14.87 -8.52
N VAL A 37 -17.83 14.42 -8.66
CA VAL A 37 -17.15 13.62 -7.64
C VAL A 37 -16.90 14.45 -6.37
N ALA A 38 -16.54 15.72 -6.50
CA ALA A 38 -16.37 16.61 -5.34
C ALA A 38 -17.72 16.84 -4.63
N GLU A 39 -18.76 17.16 -5.39
CA GLU A 39 -20.13 17.32 -4.86
C GLU A 39 -20.65 16.01 -4.24
N PHE A 40 -20.37 14.86 -4.84
CA PHE A 40 -20.72 13.56 -4.28
C PHE A 40 -20.06 13.30 -2.91
N GLU A 41 -18.89 13.88 -2.62
CA GLU A 41 -18.27 13.69 -1.30
C GLU A 41 -18.78 14.67 -0.25
N THR A 42 -19.14 15.90 -0.64
CA THR A 42 -19.40 16.99 0.32
C THR A 42 -20.86 17.41 0.41
N ALA A 43 -21.66 17.21 -0.63
CA ALA A 43 -23.03 17.69 -0.66
C ALA A 43 -23.86 17.04 0.44
N SER A 44 -24.76 17.79 1.05
CA SER A 44 -25.77 17.31 1.98
C SER A 44 -27.11 17.90 1.58
N LEU A 45 -28.20 17.25 1.98
CA LEU A 45 -29.54 17.75 1.72
C LEU A 45 -30.29 17.85 3.06
N GLU A 46 -30.65 19.07 3.45
CA GLU A 46 -31.49 19.33 4.61
C GLU A 46 -32.91 19.65 4.15
N LEU A 47 -33.90 18.99 4.77
CA LEU A 47 -35.31 19.22 4.49
C LEU A 47 -35.98 19.68 5.77
N GLN A 48 -36.36 20.97 5.84
CA GLN A 48 -36.92 21.57 7.07
C GLN A 48 -38.19 20.86 7.56
N ASP A 49 -38.99 20.29 6.65
CA ASP A 49 -40.27 19.65 6.98
C ASP A 49 -40.18 18.13 7.20
N PHE A 50 -39.02 17.51 6.97
CA PHE A 50 -38.86 16.05 7.02
C PHE A 50 -37.81 15.61 8.03
N ASP A 51 -38.00 14.41 8.57
CA ASP A 51 -36.96 13.68 9.28
C ASP A 51 -36.11 12.89 8.26
N VAL A 52 -34.89 13.36 8.00
CA VAL A 52 -34.02 12.84 6.92
C VAL A 52 -33.21 11.66 7.44
N SER A 53 -33.40 10.50 6.81
CA SER A 53 -32.61 9.30 7.06
C SER A 53 -31.69 9.00 5.88
N GLU A 54 -30.40 8.87 6.13
CA GLU A 54 -29.41 8.45 5.12
C GLU A 54 -28.98 7.01 5.43
N SER A 55 -29.20 6.10 4.47
CA SER A 55 -28.81 4.71 4.58
C SER A 55 -28.46 4.16 3.20
N PRO A 56 -27.46 3.28 3.07
CA PRO A 56 -27.15 2.61 1.81
C PRO A 56 -28.36 1.92 1.17
N ASN A 57 -29.30 1.43 2.00
CA ASN A 57 -30.50 0.76 1.52
C ASN A 57 -31.49 1.69 0.81
N ASN A 58 -31.41 3.00 1.00
CA ASN A 58 -32.29 3.98 0.35
C ASN A 58 -32.07 4.03 -1.17
N PHE A 59 -30.91 3.59 -1.65
CA PHE A 59 -30.62 3.49 -3.07
C PHE A 59 -31.59 2.57 -3.83
N ARG A 60 -32.32 1.69 -3.12
CA ARG A 60 -33.37 0.84 -3.71
C ARG A 60 -34.44 1.63 -4.47
N PHE A 61 -34.77 2.84 -4.02
CA PHE A 61 -35.80 3.68 -4.64
C PHE A 61 -35.32 4.25 -5.98
N LEU A 62 -34.03 4.56 -6.07
CA LEU A 62 -33.41 5.12 -7.26
C LEU A 62 -33.00 4.03 -8.28
N ARG A 63 -32.62 2.83 -7.80
CA ARG A 63 -32.01 1.77 -8.63
C ARG A 63 -32.91 1.26 -9.75
N LYS A 64 -34.22 1.16 -9.54
CA LYS A 64 -35.15 0.61 -10.54
C LYS A 64 -35.29 1.52 -11.77
N ASN A 65 -35.34 2.84 -11.56
CA ASN A 65 -35.66 3.82 -12.60
C ASN A 65 -34.55 4.88 -12.77
N PHE A 66 -33.30 4.57 -12.41
CA PHE A 66 -32.22 5.55 -12.37
C PHE A 66 -32.01 6.29 -13.71
N ARG A 67 -32.08 5.55 -14.82
CA ARG A 67 -31.96 6.14 -16.17
C ARG A 67 -33.12 7.06 -16.49
N GLU A 68 -34.34 6.67 -16.14
CA GLU A 68 -35.53 7.50 -16.34
C GLU A 68 -35.44 8.79 -15.52
N TYR A 69 -34.96 8.73 -14.27
CA TYR A 69 -34.73 9.94 -13.47
C TYR A 69 -33.66 10.84 -14.09
N ALA A 70 -32.55 10.27 -14.56
CA ALA A 70 -31.50 11.06 -15.22
C ALA A 70 -32.02 11.76 -16.48
N GLU A 71 -32.90 11.13 -17.26
CA GLU A 71 -33.49 11.71 -18.46
C GLU A 71 -34.58 12.73 -18.14
N ASN A 72 -35.55 12.37 -17.30
CA ASN A 72 -36.71 13.20 -16.96
C ASN A 72 -36.33 14.48 -16.21
N LEU A 73 -35.29 14.41 -15.37
CA LEU A 73 -34.77 15.58 -14.65
C LEU A 73 -33.78 16.39 -15.49
N GLY A 74 -33.55 15.99 -16.75
CA GLY A 74 -32.70 16.71 -17.67
C GLY A 74 -31.22 16.65 -17.29
N PHE A 75 -30.72 15.55 -16.73
CA PHE A 75 -29.30 15.36 -16.47
C PHE A 75 -28.55 14.94 -17.73
N ALA A 76 -28.94 13.82 -18.35
CA ALA A 76 -28.30 13.30 -19.56
C ALA A 76 -29.19 12.25 -20.23
N LYS A 77 -29.03 12.06 -21.55
CA LYS A 77 -29.63 10.92 -22.28
C LYS A 77 -28.87 9.62 -21.98
N SER A 78 -29.49 8.46 -22.21
CA SER A 78 -28.92 7.13 -21.92
C SER A 78 -27.44 6.93 -22.34
N GLN A 79 -27.04 7.37 -23.53
CA GLN A 79 -25.65 7.23 -24.00
C GLN A 79 -24.69 8.14 -23.23
N GLU A 80 -25.01 9.44 -23.13
CA GLU A 80 -24.23 10.44 -22.38
C GLU A 80 -24.13 10.07 -20.89
N LEU A 81 -25.21 9.54 -20.31
CA LEU A 81 -25.24 9.08 -18.93
C LEU A 81 -24.27 7.92 -18.71
N THR A 82 -24.21 6.96 -19.65
CA THR A 82 -23.31 5.82 -19.55
C THR A 82 -21.84 6.26 -19.57
N GLU A 83 -21.50 7.20 -20.45
CA GLU A 83 -20.17 7.79 -20.52
C GLU A 83 -19.83 8.58 -19.23
N PHE A 84 -20.76 9.41 -18.75
CA PHE A 84 -20.61 10.13 -17.49
C PHE A 84 -20.35 9.20 -16.31
N LEU A 85 -21.16 8.16 -16.14
CA LEU A 85 -21.03 7.19 -15.05
C LEU A 85 -19.70 6.44 -15.11
N SER A 86 -19.24 6.10 -16.31
CA SER A 86 -17.95 5.43 -16.51
C SER A 86 -16.81 6.33 -16.03
N ASN A 87 -16.79 7.59 -16.50
CA ASN A 87 -15.80 8.59 -16.10
C ASN A 87 -15.85 8.91 -14.60
N PHE A 88 -17.05 9.06 -14.04
CA PHE A 88 -17.26 9.28 -12.60
C PHE A 88 -16.68 8.12 -11.78
N THR A 89 -17.00 6.88 -12.18
CA THR A 89 -16.54 5.66 -11.50
C THR A 89 -15.03 5.53 -11.57
N GLU A 90 -14.41 5.87 -12.70
CA GLU A 90 -12.95 5.88 -12.84
C GLU A 90 -12.31 6.88 -11.86
N ILE A 91 -12.82 8.12 -11.81
CA ILE A 91 -12.26 9.18 -10.96
C ILE A 91 -12.39 8.82 -9.48
N ILE A 92 -13.59 8.42 -9.02
CA ILE A 92 -13.81 8.09 -7.61
C ILE A 92 -13.02 6.85 -7.19
N SER A 93 -12.86 5.85 -8.08
CA SER A 93 -12.05 4.66 -7.82
C SER A 93 -10.58 5.03 -7.68
N LYS A 94 -10.03 5.86 -8.59
CA LYS A 94 -8.66 6.37 -8.48
C LYS A 94 -8.44 7.15 -7.19
N LYS A 95 -9.40 7.98 -6.78
CA LYS A 95 -9.31 8.76 -5.54
C LYS A 95 -9.31 7.87 -4.29
N ARG A 96 -10.23 6.89 -4.22
CA ARG A 96 -10.27 5.89 -3.14
C ARG A 96 -9.00 5.02 -3.10
N MET A 97 -8.47 4.60 -4.24
CA MET A 97 -7.21 3.87 -4.28
C MET A 97 -6.05 4.72 -3.74
N LYS A 98 -5.97 6.00 -4.11
CA LYS A 98 -4.96 6.91 -3.57
C LYS A 98 -5.09 7.10 -2.06
N SER A 99 -6.30 7.19 -1.51
CA SER A 99 -6.48 7.33 -0.05
C SER A 99 -6.13 6.06 0.72
N LEU A 100 -6.23 4.88 0.10
CA LEU A 100 -5.79 3.62 0.68
C LEU A 100 -4.26 3.46 0.71
N ILE A 101 -3.53 4.17 -0.16
CA ILE A 101 -2.06 4.25 -0.14
C ILE A 101 -1.67 5.33 0.88
N ASN A 102 -1.81 5.01 2.17
CA ASN A 102 -1.45 5.92 3.26
C ASN A 102 0.03 5.76 3.66
N ARG A 103 0.57 6.77 4.35
CA ARG A 103 1.91 6.71 4.95
C ARG A 103 2.06 5.53 5.92
N ASP A 104 1.00 5.14 6.61
CA ASP A 104 1.05 4.02 7.56
C ASP A 104 1.41 2.69 6.88
N ARG A 105 0.96 2.47 5.63
CA ARG A 105 1.42 1.32 4.85
C ARG A 105 2.93 1.36 4.57
N LEU A 106 3.50 2.54 4.32
CA LEU A 106 4.96 2.66 4.13
C LEU A 106 5.71 2.32 5.42
N ILE A 107 5.20 2.73 6.58
CA ILE A 107 5.79 2.39 7.88
C ILE A 107 5.72 0.88 8.12
N ILE A 108 4.56 0.25 7.87
CA ILE A 108 4.40 -1.20 8.00
C ILE A 108 5.38 -1.94 7.08
N GLN A 109 5.53 -1.49 5.83
CA GLN A 109 6.48 -2.09 4.90
C GLN A 109 7.95 -1.90 5.33
N ALA A 110 8.31 -0.74 5.89
CA ALA A 110 9.64 -0.51 6.44
C ALA A 110 9.92 -1.44 7.63
N SER A 111 8.96 -1.62 8.54
CA SER A 111 9.07 -2.56 9.67
C SER A 111 9.27 -4.00 9.19
N ASN A 112 8.45 -4.46 8.25
CA ASN A 112 8.58 -5.82 7.69
C ASN A 112 9.94 -5.99 6.98
N SER A 113 10.38 -4.97 6.25
CA SER A 113 11.69 -4.99 5.57
C SER A 113 12.85 -5.07 6.56
N LEU A 114 12.76 -4.38 7.69
CA LEU A 114 13.76 -4.44 8.75
C LEU A 114 13.86 -5.85 9.33
N GLU A 115 12.72 -6.49 9.62
CA GLU A 115 12.69 -7.88 10.10
C GLU A 115 13.31 -8.86 9.10
N ASP A 116 13.00 -8.71 7.81
CA ASP A 116 13.53 -9.57 6.76
C ASP A 116 15.03 -9.35 6.57
N ILE A 117 15.51 -8.10 6.63
CA ILE A 117 16.94 -7.77 6.58
C ILE A 117 17.67 -8.42 7.75
N VAL A 118 17.13 -8.39 8.97
CA VAL A 118 17.73 -9.05 10.14
C VAL A 118 17.87 -10.56 9.91
N LYS A 119 16.82 -11.21 9.39
CA LYS A 119 16.84 -12.66 9.10
C LYS A 119 17.88 -12.99 8.03
N ILE A 120 17.92 -12.24 6.94
CA ILE A 120 18.89 -12.43 5.85
C ILE A 120 20.31 -12.19 6.35
N GLN A 121 20.53 -11.13 7.12
CA GLN A 121 21.85 -10.81 7.70
C GLN A 121 22.37 -11.99 8.53
N ASN A 122 21.54 -12.55 9.41
CA ASN A 122 21.93 -13.69 10.24
C ASN A 122 22.27 -14.91 9.39
N LEU A 123 21.41 -15.26 8.43
CA LEU A 123 21.62 -16.42 7.56
C LEU A 123 22.93 -16.30 6.74
N VAL A 124 23.18 -15.15 6.14
CA VAL A 124 24.39 -14.92 5.34
C VAL A 124 25.63 -14.89 6.23
N ASN A 125 25.55 -14.28 7.42
CA ASN A 125 26.67 -14.22 8.36
C ASN A 125 27.02 -15.61 8.93
N GLU A 126 26.03 -16.44 9.21
CA GLU A 126 26.23 -17.85 9.61
C GLU A 126 26.90 -18.64 8.49
N ARG A 127 26.41 -18.53 7.23
CA ARG A 127 27.01 -19.20 6.08
C ARG A 127 28.46 -18.77 5.83
N LEU A 128 28.73 -17.46 5.96
CA LEU A 128 30.07 -16.90 5.83
C LEU A 128 31.01 -17.44 6.91
N ARG A 129 30.54 -17.48 8.17
CA ARG A 129 31.29 -18.03 9.30
C ARG A 129 31.60 -19.51 9.08
N GLU A 130 30.59 -20.32 8.75
CA GLU A 130 30.76 -21.75 8.51
C GLU A 130 31.82 -22.01 7.44
N TRP A 131 31.74 -21.31 6.31
CA TRP A 131 32.69 -21.50 5.22
C TRP A 131 34.09 -21.02 5.58
N TYR A 132 34.22 -19.82 6.16
CA TYR A 132 35.54 -19.30 6.53
C TYR A 132 36.22 -20.15 7.61
N LEU A 133 35.46 -20.79 8.52
CA LEU A 133 36.02 -21.70 9.52
C LEU A 133 36.53 -23.02 8.93
N LEU A 134 36.14 -23.42 7.70
CA LEU A 134 36.82 -24.51 6.99
C LEU A 134 38.26 -24.13 6.61
N HIS A 135 38.47 -22.84 6.35
CA HIS A 135 39.79 -22.28 6.07
C HIS A 135 40.57 -21.95 7.35
N TYR A 136 39.93 -21.41 8.38
CA TYR A 136 40.62 -21.05 9.62
C TYR A 136 39.83 -21.44 10.88
N PRO A 137 39.78 -22.75 11.22
CA PRO A 137 38.93 -23.27 12.29
C PRO A 137 39.32 -22.76 13.69
N GLU A 138 40.57 -22.38 13.90
CA GLU A 138 41.08 -21.86 15.18
C GLU A 138 40.75 -20.38 15.42
N LEU A 139 40.18 -19.69 14.41
CA LEU A 139 39.88 -18.27 14.51
C LEU A 139 38.78 -17.99 15.55
N LYS A 140 39.13 -17.24 16.60
CA LYS A 140 38.19 -16.76 17.64
C LYS A 140 37.80 -15.30 17.41
N GLN A 141 37.23 -15.00 16.25
CA GLN A 141 36.73 -13.65 15.92
C GLN A 141 35.19 -13.60 15.87
N LYS A 142 34.62 -12.56 16.47
CA LYS A 142 33.19 -12.26 16.46
C LYS A 142 32.80 -11.48 15.20
N GLU A 143 33.54 -10.42 14.89
CA GLU A 143 33.37 -9.56 13.70
C GLU A 143 33.99 -10.24 12.46
N MET A 144 33.38 -11.35 12.04
CA MET A 144 33.89 -12.18 10.94
C MET A 144 33.92 -11.43 9.60
N PRO A 145 32.88 -10.68 9.19
CA PRO A 145 32.90 -9.97 7.91
C PRO A 145 34.05 -8.96 7.79
N GLU A 146 34.27 -8.13 8.81
CA GLU A 146 35.35 -7.14 8.87
C GLU A 146 36.72 -7.81 8.85
N TRP A 147 36.86 -8.93 9.56
CA TRP A 147 38.09 -9.70 9.58
C TRP A 147 38.44 -10.24 8.19
N ILE A 148 37.47 -10.86 7.52
CA ILE A 148 37.63 -11.39 6.17
C ILE A 148 37.95 -10.26 5.19
N MET A 149 37.25 -9.12 5.29
CA MET A 149 37.53 -7.95 4.44
C MET A 149 38.94 -7.38 4.65
N LYS A 150 39.49 -7.47 5.86
CA LYS A 150 40.80 -6.91 6.19
C LYS A 150 41.95 -7.84 5.85
N TYR A 151 41.78 -9.14 6.08
CA TYR A 151 42.88 -10.11 5.98
C TYR A 151 42.70 -11.12 4.84
N GLY A 152 41.46 -11.39 4.42
CA GLY A 152 41.18 -12.40 3.40
C GLY A 152 41.72 -13.76 3.86
N ASN A 153 42.76 -14.23 3.18
CA ASN A 153 43.51 -15.40 3.56
C ASN A 153 44.09 -15.33 4.98
N ARG A 154 43.99 -16.43 5.73
CA ARG A 154 44.50 -16.58 7.11
C ARG A 154 46.00 -16.29 7.23
N ALA A 155 46.78 -16.52 6.18
CA ALA A 155 48.21 -16.24 6.18
C ALA A 155 48.53 -14.75 6.38
N ASN A 156 47.61 -13.86 5.99
CA ASN A 156 47.74 -12.42 6.19
C ASN A 156 47.30 -11.97 7.59
N SER A 157 46.76 -12.87 8.40
CA SER A 157 46.22 -12.53 9.72
C SER A 157 47.34 -12.29 10.75
N PRO A 158 47.12 -11.37 11.71
CA PRO A 158 48.12 -11.07 12.72
C PRO A 158 48.36 -12.29 13.61
N ASN A 159 49.63 -12.63 13.83
CA ASN A 159 50.06 -13.78 14.64
C ASN A 159 49.63 -15.15 14.07
N PHE A 160 49.43 -15.25 12.75
CA PHE A 160 49.27 -16.56 12.10
C PHE A 160 50.48 -17.46 12.39
N LYS A 161 50.22 -18.71 12.77
CA LYS A 161 51.25 -19.74 13.01
C LYS A 161 51.03 -20.91 12.08
N GLU A 162 50.08 -21.76 12.46
CA GLU A 162 49.66 -22.95 11.74
C GLU A 162 48.15 -23.08 11.88
N SER A 163 47.52 -23.76 10.92
CA SER A 163 46.08 -24.03 10.89
C SER A 163 45.88 -25.38 10.24
N VAL A 164 44.92 -26.16 10.75
CA VAL A 164 44.51 -27.42 10.11
C VAL A 164 43.50 -27.20 8.97
N GLY A 165 43.11 -25.95 8.73
CA GLY A 165 42.12 -25.59 7.74
C GLY A 165 42.61 -25.69 6.29
N ILE A 166 41.66 -25.76 5.37
CA ILE A 166 41.90 -25.92 3.93
C ILE A 166 42.47 -24.62 3.35
N ASP A 167 43.50 -24.70 2.52
CA ASP A 167 44.00 -23.53 1.77
C ASP A 167 42.97 -23.05 0.75
N LEU A 168 42.73 -21.75 0.70
CA LEU A 168 41.83 -21.16 -0.28
C LEU A 168 42.56 -20.99 -1.62
N THR A 169 41.85 -21.28 -2.70
CA THR A 169 42.24 -20.74 -4.01
C THR A 169 41.90 -19.25 -4.09
N GLU A 170 42.48 -18.54 -5.07
CA GLU A 170 42.12 -17.13 -5.33
C GLU A 170 40.61 -16.96 -5.58
N SER A 171 39.98 -17.94 -6.22
CA SER A 171 38.53 -17.94 -6.47
C SER A 171 37.75 -18.06 -5.16
N ASP A 172 38.15 -18.97 -4.27
CA ASP A 172 37.45 -19.17 -2.99
C ASP A 172 37.56 -17.92 -2.11
N GLU A 173 38.77 -17.34 -2.03
CA GLU A 173 39.02 -16.11 -1.28
C GLU A 173 38.17 -14.96 -1.81
N LYS A 174 38.07 -14.80 -3.13
CA LYS A 174 37.22 -13.79 -3.75
C LYS A 174 35.75 -13.94 -3.35
N ILE A 175 35.20 -15.16 -3.37
CA ILE A 175 33.79 -15.38 -3.01
C ILE A 175 33.56 -15.08 -1.53
N LEU A 176 34.50 -15.43 -0.65
CA LEU A 176 34.43 -15.10 0.77
C LEU A 176 34.48 -13.59 1.01
N LEU A 177 35.33 -12.86 0.28
CA LEU A 177 35.39 -11.39 0.32
C LEU A 177 34.08 -10.75 -0.16
N ASP A 178 33.53 -11.23 -1.27
CA ASP A 178 32.25 -10.73 -1.80
C ASP A 178 31.10 -11.02 -0.84
N SER A 179 31.10 -12.20 -0.21
CA SER A 179 30.13 -12.58 0.82
C SER A 179 30.24 -11.71 2.08
N ALA A 180 31.46 -11.43 2.53
CA ALA A 180 31.71 -10.52 3.66
C ALA A 180 31.23 -9.09 3.33
N ARG A 181 31.52 -8.59 2.13
CA ARG A 181 31.03 -7.28 1.64
C ARG A 181 29.51 -7.22 1.60
N LEU A 182 28.84 -8.31 1.23
CA LEU A 182 27.39 -8.39 1.24
C LEU A 182 26.84 -8.26 2.67
N VAL A 183 27.39 -8.99 3.64
CA VAL A 183 26.97 -8.89 5.05
C VAL A 183 27.13 -7.46 5.58
N LEU A 184 28.25 -6.78 5.26
CA LEU A 184 28.49 -5.40 5.66
C LEU A 184 27.48 -4.44 5.00
N SER A 185 27.21 -4.60 3.71
CA SER A 185 26.20 -3.81 2.99
C SER A 185 24.80 -3.98 3.60
N ILE A 186 24.41 -5.22 3.93
CA ILE A 186 23.13 -5.51 4.60
C ILE A 186 23.09 -4.83 5.97
N THR A 187 24.20 -4.87 6.73
CA THR A 187 24.31 -4.21 8.03
C THR A 187 24.11 -2.69 7.92
N GLU A 188 24.69 -2.06 6.90
CA GLU A 188 24.50 -0.64 6.64
C GLU A 188 23.05 -0.30 6.27
N GLN A 189 22.42 -1.11 5.43
CA GLN A 189 21.00 -0.91 5.06
C GLN A 189 20.06 -1.08 6.25
N ARG A 190 20.33 -2.06 7.12
CA ARG A 190 19.58 -2.26 8.37
C ARG A 190 19.56 -0.99 9.23
N LYS A 191 20.73 -0.39 9.44
CA LYS A 191 20.89 0.86 10.21
C LYS A 191 20.16 2.06 9.60
N LYS A 192 19.89 2.06 8.29
CA LYS A 192 19.10 3.12 7.62
C LYS A 192 17.60 2.96 7.83
N LEU A 193 17.14 1.76 8.18
CA LEU A 193 15.73 1.47 8.45
C LEU A 193 15.37 1.50 9.95
N GLU A 194 16.38 1.44 10.83
CA GLU A 194 16.29 1.70 12.28
C GLU A 194 16.10 3.20 12.57
#